data_AF-A0A849DCD9-F1
#
_entry.id   AF-A0A849DCD9-F1
#
_cell.length_a   1.000
_cell.length_b   1.000
_cell.length_c   1.000
_cell.angle_alpha   90.00
_cell.angle_beta   90.00
_cell.angle_gamma   90.00
#
_symmetry.space_group_name_H-M   'P 1'
#
loop_
_entity.id
_entity.type
_entity.pdbx_description
1 polymer ?
#
loop_
_entity_poly.entity_id
_entity_poly.type
_entity_poly.pdbx_seq_one_letter_code
_entity_poly.pdbx_strand_id
1 'polypeptide(L)'
;SFSITGALIAIESGLNLTGVLALAFVTAVGGGIIRDVIINEIPFVLKTGFYGTVALLIGLILYVLDLYDLISFYTMTMVFFAGMVLRIIAYYKKWAIPMPS
;
A
#
# COMPACT_ATOMS: atom_id res chain seq x y z
N SER A 1 -2.42 -5.98 -0.57
CA SER A 1 -3.84 -6.27 -0.81
C SER A 1 -4.67 -5.00 -0.70
N PHE A 2 -4.88 -4.42 0.49
CA PHE A 2 -5.73 -3.21 0.62
C PHE A 2 -5.27 -1.99 -0.17
N SER A 3 -3.96 -1.69 -0.23
CA SER A 3 -3.41 -0.62 -1.09
C SER A 3 -3.71 -0.81 -2.57
N ILE A 4 -3.73 -2.07 -3.05
CA ILE A 4 -4.04 -2.40 -4.45
C ILE A 4 -5.49 -2.06 -4.74
N THR A 5 -6.40 -2.50 -3.88
CA THR A 5 -7.83 -2.22 -4.02
C THR A 5 -8.12 -0.71 -3.96
N GLY A 6 -7.50 0.02 -3.03
CA GLY A 6 -7.65 1.47 -2.95
C GLY A 6 -7.13 2.20 -4.19
N ALA A 7 -5.95 1.80 -4.69
CA ALA A 7 -5.39 2.38 -5.92
C ALA A 7 -6.29 2.12 -7.14
N LEU A 8 -6.82 0.91 -7.29
CA LEU A 8 -7.70 0.55 -8.40
C LEU A 8 -9.01 1.33 -8.38
N ILE A 9 -9.67 1.42 -7.22
CA ILE A 9 -10.89 2.23 -7.07
C ILE A 9 -10.61 3.69 -7.43
N ALA A 10 -9.45 4.22 -7.03
CA ALA A 10 -9.08 5.59 -7.35
C ALA A 10 -8.87 5.81 -8.86
N ILE A 11 -8.21 4.86 -9.54
CA ILE A 11 -8.02 4.87 -11.00
C ILE A 11 -9.37 4.77 -11.72
N GLU A 12 -10.22 3.82 -11.33
CA GLU A 12 -11.57 3.65 -11.89
C GLU A 12 -12.46 4.88 -11.66
N SER A 13 -12.21 5.63 -10.58
CA SER A 13 -12.90 6.90 -10.28
C SER A 13 -12.31 8.10 -11.05
N GLY A 14 -11.32 7.89 -11.92
CA GLY A 14 -10.66 8.94 -12.70
C GLY A 14 -9.81 9.91 -11.87
N LEU A 15 -9.33 9.48 -10.69
CA LEU A 15 -8.49 10.32 -9.85
C LEU A 15 -7.07 10.43 -10.41
N ASN A 16 -6.42 11.57 -10.16
CA ASN A 16 -5.01 11.78 -10.49
C ASN A 16 -4.07 11.00 -9.55
N LEU A 17 -2.76 11.01 -9.85
CA LEU A 17 -1.73 10.33 -9.04
C LEU A 17 -1.88 10.59 -7.54
N THR A 18 -2.11 11.84 -7.13
CA THR A 18 -2.28 12.20 -5.72
C THR A 18 -3.48 11.49 -5.09
N GLY A 19 -4.61 11.44 -5.79
CA GLY A 19 -5.80 10.72 -5.35
C GLY A 19 -5.56 9.21 -5.24
N VAL A 20 -4.87 8.62 -6.23
CA VAL A 20 -4.51 7.19 -6.23
C VAL A 20 -3.59 6.85 -5.06
N LEU A 21 -2.54 7.64 -4.84
CA LEU A 21 -1.63 7.46 -3.72
C LEU A 21 -2.33 7.63 -2.37
N ALA A 22 -3.20 8.63 -2.24
CA ALA A 22 -3.95 8.88 -1.02
C ALA A 22 -4.90 7.73 -0.70
N LEU A 23 -5.69 7.26 -1.66
CA LEU A 23 -6.63 6.16 -1.44
C LEU A 23 -5.89 4.85 -1.12
N ALA A 24 -4.81 4.55 -1.86
CA ALA A 24 -3.96 3.38 -1.63
C ALA A 24 -3.32 3.40 -0.24
N PHE A 25 -2.86 4.57 0.22
CA PHE A 25 -2.29 4.75 1.54
C PHE A 25 -3.36 4.57 2.63
N VAL A 26 -4.46 5.33 2.56
CA VAL A 26 -5.53 5.32 3.57
C VAL A 26 -6.14 3.94 3.73
N THR A 27 -6.43 3.22 2.64
CA THR A 27 -6.94 1.85 2.75
C THR A 27 -5.91 0.88 3.32
N ALA A 28 -4.63 1.05 3.03
CA ALA A 28 -3.59 0.18 3.56
C ALA A 28 -3.33 0.37 5.06
N VAL A 29 -3.38 1.61 5.55
CA VAL A 29 -3.01 1.95 6.93
C VAL A 29 -4.22 2.14 7.83
N GLY A 30 -5.37 2.54 7.28
CA GLY A 30 -6.57 2.91 8.04
C GLY A 30 -7.09 1.80 8.94
N GLY A 31 -7.16 0.57 8.45
CA GLY A 31 -7.57 -0.58 9.27
C GLY A 31 -6.59 -0.88 10.42
N GLY A 32 -5.29 -0.68 10.19
CA GLY A 32 -4.26 -0.84 11.23
C GLY A 32 -4.34 0.25 12.28
N ILE A 33 -4.51 1.51 11.85
CA ILE A 33 -4.70 2.65 12.76
C ILE A 33 -5.93 2.44 13.64
N ILE A 34 -7.07 2.10 13.05
CA ILE A 34 -8.32 1.90 13.81
C ILE A 34 -8.15 0.80 14.85
N ARG A 35 -7.55 -0.34 14.46
CA ARG A 35 -7.25 -1.44 15.39
C ARG A 35 -6.37 -0.97 16.55
N ASP A 36 -5.29 -0.25 16.26
CA ASP A 36 -4.31 0.18 17.25
C ASP A 36 -4.92 1.21 18.22
N VAL A 37 -5.77 2.12 17.72
CA VAL A 37 -6.53 3.08 18.54
C VAL A 37 -7.51 2.38 19.47
N ILE A 38 -8.23 1.35 19.01
CA ILE A 38 -9.19 0.60 19.83
C ILE A 38 -8.51 -0.09 21.01
N ILE A 39 -7.28 -0.59 20.83
CA ILE A 39 -6.49 -1.22 21.90
C ILE A 39 -5.62 -0.21 22.68
N ASN A 40 -5.82 1.09 22.44
CA ASN A 40 -5.10 2.19 23.09
C ASN A 40 -3.56 2.16 22.90
N GLU A 41 -3.12 1.71 21.73
CA GLU A 41 -1.73 1.66 21.29
C GLU A 41 -1.43 2.78 20.28
N ILE A 42 -0.18 3.24 20.25
CA ILE A 42 0.27 4.16 19.20
C ILE A 42 0.27 3.39 17.86
N PRO A 43 -0.40 3.90 16.80
CA PRO A 43 -0.48 3.22 15.52
C PRO A 43 0.86 2.79 14.96
N PHE A 44 0.98 1.52 14.56
CA PHE A 44 2.23 0.93 14.07
C PHE A 44 2.78 1.65 12.83
N VAL A 45 1.89 2.21 12.00
CA VAL A 45 2.27 3.01 10.83
C VAL A 45 3.06 4.27 11.22
N LEU A 46 2.73 4.89 12.36
CA LEU A 46 3.43 6.07 12.88
C LEU A 46 4.76 5.67 13.54
N LYS A 47 4.84 4.45 14.09
CA LYS A 47 6.07 3.93 14.69
C LYS A 47 7.14 3.57 13.66
N THR A 48 6.75 3.09 12.47
CA THR A 48 7.71 2.48 11.54
C THR A 48 7.89 3.15 10.20
N GLY A 49 7.00 4.04 9.72
CA GLY A 49 7.10 4.80 8.45
C GLY A 49 7.13 3.95 7.15
N PHE A 50 7.74 2.77 7.20
CA PHE A 50 8.00 1.81 6.16
C PHE A 50 6.72 1.14 5.64
N TYR A 51 5.73 0.98 6.50
CA TYR A 51 4.44 0.43 6.09
C TYR A 51 3.69 1.37 5.14
N GLY A 52 3.85 2.68 5.36
CA GLY A 52 3.30 3.72 4.52
C GLY A 52 3.97 3.79 3.15
N THR A 53 5.30 3.69 3.10
CA THR A 53 6.07 3.76 1.85
C THR A 53 5.76 2.60 0.90
N VAL A 54 5.54 1.39 1.43
CA VAL A 54 5.13 0.24 0.61
C VAL A 54 3.75 0.46 -0.02
N ALA A 55 2.80 1.07 0.70
CA ALA A 55 1.48 1.39 0.16
C ALA A 55 1.56 2.41 -0.97
N LEU A 56 2.38 3.46 -0.80
CA LEU A 56 2.64 4.48 -1.81
C LEU A 56 3.34 3.91 -3.05
N LEU A 57 4.34 3.05 -2.87
CA LEU A 57 5.02 2.37 -3.98
C LEU A 57 4.05 1.54 -4.83
N ILE A 58 3.16 0.79 -4.18
CA ILE A 58 2.14 0.00 -4.88
C ILE A 58 1.18 0.91 -5.66
N GLY A 59 0.71 2.00 -5.05
CA GLY A 59 -0.17 2.98 -5.73
C GLY A 59 0.52 3.63 -6.93
N LEU A 60 1.81 3.97 -6.81
CA LEU A 60 2.60 4.54 -7.91
C LEU A 60 2.76 3.56 -9.07
N ILE A 61 3.09 2.30 -8.78
CA ILE A 61 3.24 1.26 -9.82
C ILE A 61 1.92 1.07 -10.59
N LEU A 62 0.79 1.01 -9.88
CA LEU A 62 -0.53 0.85 -10.51
C LEU A 62 -0.91 2.06 -11.36
N TYR A 63 -0.63 3.29 -10.91
CA TYR A 63 -0.88 4.49 -11.70
C TYR A 63 0.00 4.55 -12.96
N VAL A 64 1.27 4.16 -12.87
CA VAL A 64 2.15 4.10 -14.05
C VAL A 64 1.64 3.06 -15.05
N LEU A 65 1.17 1.90 -14.59
CA LEU A 65 0.59 0.87 -15.46
C LEU A 65 -0.69 1.36 -16.16
N ASP A 66 -1.50 2.16 -15.47
CA ASP A 66 -2.69 2.82 -16.03
C ASP A 66 -2.33 3.77 -17.18
N LEU A 67 -1.30 4.60 -17.00
CA LEU A 67 -0.85 5.56 -18.02
C LEU A 67 -0.41 4.90 -19.34
N TYR A 68 0.00 3.63 -19.31
CA TYR A 68 0.40 2.87 -20.49
C TYR A 68 -0.75 2.01 -21.06
N ASP A 69 -1.99 2.16 -20.58
CA ASP A 69 -3.14 1.31 -20.95
C ASP A 69 -2.87 -0.20 -20.72
N LEU A 70 -1.97 -0.51 -19.78
CA LEU A 70 -1.57 -1.88 -19.46
C LEU A 70 -2.44 -2.49 -18.35
N ILE A 71 -3.50 -1.80 -17.90
CA ILE A 71 -4.47 -2.38 -16.96
C ILE A 71 -5.31 -3.41 -17.69
N SER A 72 -4.82 -4.65 -17.65
CA SER A 72 -5.50 -5.85 -18.12
C SER A 72 -5.62 -6.85 -16.97
N PHE A 73 -6.50 -7.85 -17.12
CA PHE A 73 -6.70 -8.92 -16.14
C PHE A 73 -5.38 -9.63 -15.76
N TYR A 74 -4.48 -9.79 -16.73
CA TYR A 74 -3.15 -10.38 -16.52
C TYR A 74 -2.26 -9.51 -15.63
N THR A 75 -2.28 -8.20 -15.85
CA THR A 75 -1.46 -7.22 -15.12
C THR A 75 -1.94 -7.04 -13.68
N MET A 76 -3.25 -7.01 -13.45
CA MET A 76 -3.84 -7.03 -12.11
C MET A 76 -3.41 -8.26 -11.32
N THR A 77 -3.44 -9.43 -11.96
CA THR A 77 -3.00 -10.70 -11.34
C THR A 77 -1.51 -10.66 -11.01
N MET A 78 -0.66 -10.20 -11.94
CA MET A 78 0.78 -10.03 -11.69
C MET A 78 1.06 -9.08 -10.53
N VAL A 79 0.41 -7.92 -10.47
CA VAL A 79 0.61 -6.94 -9.38
C VAL A 79 0.14 -7.49 -8.04
N PHE A 80 -0.94 -8.29 -8.01
CA PHE A 80 -1.39 -8.97 -6.80
C PHE A 80 -0.33 -9.93 -6.25
N PHE A 81 0.20 -10.81 -7.10
CA PHE A 81 1.27 -11.74 -6.70
C PHE A 81 2.57 -11.02 -6.34
N ALA A 82 2.98 -10.02 -7.13
CA ALA A 82 4.16 -9.21 -6.83
C ALA A 82 4.02 -8.48 -5.49
N GLY A 83 2.85 -7.87 -5.21
CA GLY A 83 2.57 -7.23 -3.93
C GLY A 83 2.55 -8.20 -2.74
N MET A 84 2.11 -9.45 -2.96
CA MET A 84 2.15 -10.51 -1.94
C MET A 84 3.58 -10.95 -1.65
N VAL A 85 4.39 -11.19 -2.69
CA VAL A 85 5.81 -11.51 -2.57
C VAL A 85 6.57 -10.38 -1.87
N LEU A 86 6.31 -9.13 -2.25
CA LEU A 86 6.94 -7.96 -1.64
C LEU A 86 6.56 -7.82 -0.16
N ARG A 87 5.31 -8.13 0.22
CA ARG A 87 4.91 -8.21 1.64
C ARG A 87 5.59 -9.34 2.39
N ILE A 88 5.71 -10.53 1.79
CA ILE A 88 6.40 -11.66 2.38
C ILE A 88 7.88 -11.33 2.57
N ILE A 89 8.53 -10.73 1.58
CA ILE A 89 9.93 -10.28 1.67
C ILE A 89 10.07 -9.21 2.75
N ALA A 90 9.17 -8.23 2.82
CA ALA A 90 9.21 -7.19 3.86
C ALA A 90 9.08 -7.79 5.27
N TYR A 91 8.24 -8.82 5.44
CA TYR A 91 8.09 -9.56 6.68
C TYR A 91 9.35 -10.39 7.02
N TYR A 92 9.87 -11.16 6.06
CA TYR A 92 11.04 -12.04 6.25
C TYR A 92 12.34 -11.26 6.43
N LYS A 93 12.52 -10.13 5.74
CA LYS A 93 13.74 -9.32 5.87
C LYS A 93 13.85 -8.58 7.19
N LYS A 94 12.82 -8.61 8.07
CA LYS A 94 12.77 -7.79 9.28
C LYS A 94 13.31 -6.39 8.99
N TRP A 95 12.74 -5.69 8.01
CA TRP A 95 13.04 -4.26 7.81
C TRP A 95 12.44 -3.46 8.99
N ALA A 96 13.02 -3.68 10.16
CA ALA A 96 12.96 -2.90 11.35
C ALA A 96 14.30 -2.16 11.39
N ILE A 97 14.25 -0.86 11.13
CA ILE A 97 15.38 0.02 11.44
C ILE A 97 15.61 -0.12 12.96
N PRO A 98 16.86 -0.24 13.44
CA PRO A 98 17.13 -0.39 14.86
C PRO A 98 16.49 0.78 15.62
N MET A 99 15.70 0.49 16.67
CA MET A 99 15.23 1.53 17.58
C MET A 99 16.43 2.03 18.38
N PRO A 100 16.71 3.35 18.43
CA PRO A 100 17.71 3.87 19.34
C PRO A 100 17.19 3.68 20.77
N SER A 101 17.98 2.96 21.57
CA SER A 101 17.84 2.78 23.02
C SER A 101 17.87 4.10 23.77
#